data_AF-V6EZK8-F1
#
_entry.id   AF-V6EZK8-F1
#
_cell.length_a   1.000
_cell.length_b   1.000
_cell.length_c   1.000
_cell.angle_alpha   90.00
_cell.angle_beta   90.00
_cell.angle_gamma   90.00
#
_symmetry.space_group_name_H-M   'P 1'
#
loop_
_entity.id
_entity.type
_entity.pdbx_description
1 polymer ?
#
loop_
_entity_poly.entity_id
_entity_poly.type
_entity_poly.pdbx_seq_one_letter_code
_entity_poly.pdbx_strand_id
1 'polypeptide(L)'
;MNALAAIPMNSRVRALPCGDGMAPFSRLWRPGLLASSAILVDDGQVAEMKRAVAVLDDHLRRAAPGIADPGLLGFDFHLSADGPRLIEVNTNPGGLLLVLAHQRACAGLWPHAPAQDMALDQVEMAVAKAFAGAAAKVAIVDDVPADQFLYPEFLLYRQLFARLGLGGDVIDARHWQGGFDGAYNRLTDFALSDPSHAALAQDRAGGRVVLVPDISAHAAYADKRHLVTLSRQPACAAWVPPTRMGDEDWQSTWAERRHLFFKPTLGYGGKGAYRGDKISRATWEGLDPARMVVQQLVPPPVVDSGFKVDIRAYAVRGQVLAFGARLYRGQMTNFRSDGGGLASVFCHHAG
;
A
#
# COMPACT_ATOMS: atom_id res chain seq x y z
N MET A 1 4.47 -31.70 18.63
CA MET A 1 3.87 -32.37 17.45
C MET A 1 3.79 -31.33 16.34
N ASN A 2 4.50 -31.54 15.23
CA ASN A 2 4.61 -30.57 14.14
C ASN A 2 3.25 -30.31 13.50
N ALA A 3 2.65 -29.15 13.79
CA ALA A 3 1.46 -28.64 13.09
C ALA A 3 1.67 -28.45 11.57
N LEU A 4 2.91 -28.65 11.10
CA LEU A 4 3.33 -28.55 9.71
C LEU A 4 3.07 -29.83 8.87
N ALA A 5 2.82 -30.98 9.51
CA ALA A 5 2.86 -32.28 8.81
C ALA A 5 1.54 -32.75 8.19
N ALA A 6 0.46 -31.96 8.21
CA ALA A 6 -0.86 -32.38 7.74
C ALA A 6 -1.58 -31.36 6.84
N ILE A 7 -0.84 -30.50 6.13
CA ILE A 7 -1.45 -29.40 5.35
C ILE A 7 -1.14 -29.58 3.85
N PRO A 8 -2.14 -29.76 2.97
CA PRO A 8 -1.94 -30.03 1.54
C PRO A 8 -1.05 -28.97 0.86
N MET A 9 -0.15 -29.38 -0.03
CA MET A 9 0.87 -28.53 -0.69
C MET A 9 0.33 -27.47 -1.69
N ASN A 10 -0.98 -27.36 -1.93
CA ASN A 10 -1.51 -26.63 -3.10
C ASN A 10 -1.89 -25.14 -2.90
N SER A 11 -1.77 -24.55 -1.70
CA SER A 11 -2.05 -23.13 -1.48
C SER A 11 -0.75 -22.29 -1.44
N ARG A 12 -0.60 -21.38 -2.42
CA ARG A 12 0.54 -20.43 -2.56
C ARG A 12 0.57 -19.32 -1.50
N VAL A 13 -0.53 -19.16 -0.76
CA VAL A 13 -0.72 -18.20 0.32
C VAL A 13 -1.41 -18.92 1.47
N ARG A 14 -0.88 -18.80 2.69
CA ARG A 14 -1.46 -19.44 3.90
C ARG A 14 -1.51 -18.46 5.05
N ALA A 15 -2.49 -18.62 5.94
CA ALA A 15 -2.54 -17.90 7.21
C ALA A 15 -1.95 -18.74 8.34
N LEU A 16 -1.08 -18.15 9.15
CA LEU A 16 -0.52 -18.72 10.37
C LEU A 16 -1.03 -17.94 11.58
N PRO A 17 -1.75 -18.55 12.53
CA PRO A 17 -2.20 -17.88 13.75
C PRO A 17 -1.02 -17.32 14.55
N CYS A 18 -1.11 -16.07 15.03
CA CYS A 18 0.01 -15.43 15.72
C CYS A 18 0.21 -15.81 17.20
N GLY A 19 -0.71 -16.57 17.80
CA GLY A 19 -0.63 -16.99 19.21
C GLY A 19 -0.55 -15.82 20.20
N ASP A 20 -0.06 -16.09 21.41
CA ASP A 20 -0.04 -15.12 22.52
C ASP A 20 0.95 -13.96 22.35
N GLY A 21 1.87 -14.05 21.37
CA GLY A 21 2.83 -12.97 21.06
C GLY A 21 2.15 -11.64 20.66
N MET A 22 0.88 -11.71 20.25
CA MET A 22 0.05 -10.56 19.93
C MET A 22 -0.62 -9.91 21.15
N ALA A 23 -0.66 -10.54 22.32
CA ALA A 23 -1.41 -10.05 23.48
C ALA A 23 -0.97 -8.65 23.98
N PRO A 24 0.32 -8.27 23.97
CA PRO A 24 0.74 -6.90 24.26
C PRO A 24 0.24 -5.89 23.21
N PHE A 25 0.11 -6.32 21.95
CA PHE A 25 -0.33 -5.51 20.82
C PHE A 25 -1.86 -5.52 20.62
N SER A 26 -2.62 -6.43 21.21
CA SER A 26 -4.09 -6.38 21.08
C SER A 26 -4.72 -5.27 21.91
N ARG A 27 -4.05 -4.84 23.00
CA ARG A 27 -4.53 -3.79 23.90
C ARG A 27 -4.12 -2.37 23.48
N LEU A 28 -3.02 -2.24 22.76
CA LEU A 28 -2.44 -0.95 22.37
C LEU A 28 -2.98 -0.43 21.02
N TRP A 29 -3.69 -1.27 20.27
CA TRP A 29 -4.02 -1.03 18.87
C TRP A 29 -5.52 -1.19 18.63
N ARG A 30 -6.02 -0.52 17.58
CA ARG A 30 -7.46 -0.55 17.26
C ARG A 30 -7.87 -1.97 16.82
N PRO A 31 -9.09 -2.44 17.17
CA PRO A 31 -9.63 -3.67 16.62
C PRO A 31 -9.60 -3.67 15.08
N GLY A 32 -9.17 -4.80 14.49
CA GLY A 32 -9.04 -4.96 13.04
C GLY A 32 -7.83 -4.27 12.40
N LEU A 33 -6.96 -3.62 13.18
CA LEU A 33 -5.76 -2.97 12.65
C LEU A 33 -4.67 -3.98 12.28
N LEU A 34 -4.38 -4.89 13.19
CA LEU A 34 -3.46 -6.01 12.99
C LEU A 34 -4.27 -7.30 12.92
N ALA A 35 -3.94 -8.15 11.97
CA ALA A 35 -4.57 -9.44 11.82
C ALA A 35 -4.18 -10.37 12.97
N SER A 36 -5.03 -11.37 13.22
CA SER A 36 -4.72 -12.46 14.16
C SER A 36 -3.76 -13.50 13.59
N SER A 37 -3.36 -13.33 12.33
CA SER A 37 -2.53 -14.26 11.60
C SER A 37 -1.49 -13.55 10.72
N ALA A 38 -0.34 -14.19 10.56
CA ALA A 38 0.63 -13.85 9.54
C ALA A 38 0.36 -14.61 8.25
N ILE A 39 0.91 -14.15 7.13
CA ILE A 39 0.78 -14.80 5.84
C ILE A 39 2.09 -15.47 5.44
N LEU A 40 2.05 -16.73 5.02
CA LEU A 40 3.15 -17.41 4.35
C LEU A 40 3.01 -17.27 2.83
N VAL A 41 4.12 -16.96 2.17
CA VAL A 41 4.25 -16.88 0.72
C VAL A 41 5.49 -17.67 0.29
N ASP A 42 5.40 -18.31 -0.87
CA ASP A 42 6.52 -18.97 -1.54
C ASP A 42 7.67 -17.99 -1.86
N ASP A 43 8.92 -18.41 -1.67
CA ASP A 43 10.10 -17.57 -1.90
C ASP A 43 10.30 -17.19 -3.38
N GLY A 44 9.92 -18.07 -4.31
CA GLY A 44 9.84 -17.80 -5.74
C GLY A 44 8.88 -16.66 -6.06
N GLN A 45 7.68 -16.67 -5.45
CA GLN A 45 6.70 -15.58 -5.57
C GLN A 45 7.21 -14.27 -4.96
N VAL A 46 7.88 -14.32 -3.82
CA VAL A 46 8.53 -13.14 -3.21
C VAL A 46 9.60 -12.56 -4.14
N ALA A 47 10.46 -13.42 -4.69
CA ALA A 47 11.48 -13.00 -5.64
C ALA A 47 10.87 -12.40 -6.92
N GLU A 48 9.77 -12.96 -7.40
CA GLU A 48 9.04 -12.45 -8.55
C GLU A 48 8.42 -11.08 -8.29
N MET A 49 7.78 -10.87 -7.14
CA MET A 49 7.27 -9.55 -6.75
C MET A 49 8.40 -8.52 -6.63
N LYS A 50 9.57 -8.89 -6.09
CA LYS A 50 10.73 -7.98 -6.05
C LYS A 50 11.19 -7.58 -7.45
N ARG A 51 11.24 -8.53 -8.40
CA ARG A 51 11.55 -8.23 -9.81
C ARG A 51 10.49 -7.33 -10.44
N ALA A 52 9.21 -7.63 -10.21
CA ALA A 52 8.10 -6.82 -10.70
C ALA A 52 8.22 -5.38 -10.20
N VAL A 53 8.39 -5.18 -8.90
CA VAL A 53 8.55 -3.84 -8.30
C VAL A 53 9.73 -3.08 -8.93
N ALA A 54 10.88 -3.72 -9.10
CA ALA A 54 12.04 -3.07 -9.71
C ALA A 54 11.75 -2.59 -11.15
N VAL A 55 11.13 -3.43 -11.97
CA VAL A 55 10.82 -3.12 -13.38
C VAL A 55 9.69 -2.09 -13.49
N LEU A 56 8.63 -2.23 -12.69
CA LEU A 56 7.47 -1.34 -12.72
C LEU A 56 7.84 0.07 -12.26
N ASP A 57 8.56 0.18 -11.14
CA ASP A 57 9.04 1.46 -10.60
C ASP A 57 9.97 2.19 -11.57
N ASP A 58 10.84 1.46 -12.26
CA ASP A 58 11.74 2.01 -13.28
C ASP A 58 10.97 2.58 -14.49
N HIS A 59 9.88 1.93 -14.92
CA HIS A 59 8.99 2.50 -15.94
C HIS A 59 8.22 3.73 -15.44
N LEU A 60 7.70 3.71 -14.21
CA LEU A 60 7.02 4.86 -13.61
C LEU A 60 7.96 6.07 -13.50
N ARG A 61 9.21 5.85 -13.06
CA ARG A 61 10.25 6.89 -13.00
C ARG A 61 10.54 7.50 -14.36
N ARG A 62 10.71 6.67 -15.40
CA ARG A 62 10.93 7.16 -16.77
C ARG A 62 9.74 7.94 -17.34
N ALA A 63 8.52 7.60 -16.93
CA ALA A 63 7.31 8.30 -17.34
C ALA A 63 7.12 9.66 -16.62
N ALA A 64 7.87 9.91 -15.55
CA ALA A 64 7.79 11.11 -14.73
C ALA A 64 9.17 11.81 -14.59
N PRO A 65 9.85 12.17 -15.69
CA PRO A 65 11.17 12.78 -15.63
C PRO A 65 11.11 14.15 -14.93
N GLY A 66 12.06 14.41 -14.03
CA GLY A 66 12.14 15.68 -13.30
C GLY A 66 11.15 15.83 -12.14
N ILE A 67 10.30 14.83 -11.88
CA ILE A 67 9.43 14.80 -10.70
C ILE A 67 10.25 14.41 -9.46
N ALA A 68 9.90 14.99 -8.31
CA ALA A 68 10.51 14.67 -7.02
C ALA A 68 10.39 13.17 -6.70
N ASP A 69 11.29 12.67 -5.85
CA ASP A 69 11.22 11.29 -5.37
C ASP A 69 9.87 11.07 -4.64
N PRO A 70 9.04 10.10 -5.05
CA PRO A 70 7.77 9.82 -4.37
C PRO A 70 7.95 9.28 -2.95
N GLY A 71 9.18 8.94 -2.55
CA GLY A 71 9.45 8.32 -1.27
C GLY A 71 8.93 6.89 -1.24
N LEU A 72 8.19 6.55 -0.19
CA LEU A 72 7.66 5.20 0.01
C LEU A 72 6.49 4.93 -0.94
N LEU A 73 6.64 3.92 -1.78
CA LEU A 73 5.59 3.38 -2.63
C LEU A 73 5.05 2.05 -2.08
N GLY A 74 3.77 1.78 -2.32
CA GLY A 74 3.11 0.51 -2.02
C GLY A 74 2.57 -0.13 -3.28
N PHE A 75 3.14 -1.25 -3.68
CA PHE A 75 2.68 -2.06 -4.80
C PHE A 75 1.81 -3.20 -4.28
N ASP A 76 0.53 -3.17 -4.62
CA ASP A 76 -0.44 -4.17 -4.17
C ASP A 76 -0.60 -5.27 -5.23
N PHE A 77 -0.52 -6.52 -4.80
CA PHE A 77 -0.62 -7.71 -5.63
C PHE A 77 -1.70 -8.66 -5.13
N HIS A 78 -2.37 -9.32 -6.07
CA HIS A 78 -3.00 -10.60 -5.83
C HIS A 78 -2.09 -11.72 -6.35
N LEU A 79 -1.96 -12.80 -5.59
CA LEU A 79 -1.23 -13.98 -6.04
C LEU A 79 -2.20 -14.94 -6.74
N SER A 80 -1.99 -15.20 -8.03
CA SER A 80 -2.79 -16.11 -8.84
C SER A 80 -2.02 -17.41 -9.13
N ALA A 81 -2.67 -18.35 -9.84
CA ALA A 81 -2.02 -19.55 -10.36
C ALA A 81 -0.91 -19.26 -11.38
N ASP A 82 -0.91 -18.08 -11.99
CA ASP A 82 0.09 -17.66 -12.98
C ASP A 82 1.17 -16.73 -12.39
N GLY A 83 1.11 -16.45 -11.09
CA GLY A 83 2.07 -15.60 -10.39
C GLY A 83 1.46 -14.33 -9.78
N PRO A 84 2.28 -13.38 -9.32
CA PRO A 84 1.81 -12.12 -8.75
C PRO A 84 1.25 -11.20 -9.82
N ARG A 85 0.08 -10.62 -9.54
CA ARG A 85 -0.61 -9.66 -10.42
C ARG A 85 -0.84 -8.34 -9.71
N LEU A 86 -0.26 -7.27 -10.23
CA LEU A 86 -0.37 -5.92 -9.71
C LEU A 86 -1.81 -5.42 -9.83
N ILE A 87 -2.38 -4.97 -8.72
CA ILE A 87 -3.71 -4.37 -8.66
C ILE A 87 -3.66 -2.87 -8.42
N GLU A 88 -2.66 -2.33 -7.74
CA GLU A 88 -2.57 -0.90 -7.42
C GLU A 88 -1.15 -0.46 -7.08
N VAL A 89 -0.82 0.79 -7.38
CA VAL A 89 0.39 1.47 -6.89
C VAL A 89 -0.06 2.65 -6.03
N ASN A 90 0.47 2.75 -4.82
CA ASN A 90 0.11 3.77 -3.83
C ASN A 90 1.33 4.62 -3.49
N THR A 91 1.17 5.95 -3.50
CA THR A 91 2.22 6.93 -3.12
C THR A 91 2.15 7.37 -1.67
N ASN A 92 1.07 7.04 -0.96
CA ASN A 92 0.94 7.20 0.48
C ASN A 92 0.54 5.86 1.13
N PRO A 93 1.39 4.82 1.03
CA PRO A 93 1.09 3.52 1.58
C PRO A 93 1.19 3.56 3.11
N GLY A 94 0.05 3.39 3.77
CA GLY A 94 0.03 3.08 5.21
C GLY A 94 0.31 1.61 5.48
N GLY A 95 0.86 1.33 6.67
CA GLY A 95 1.01 0.00 7.25
C GLY A 95 2.43 -0.54 7.39
N LEU A 96 3.47 0.15 6.90
CA LEU A 96 4.85 -0.36 6.89
C LEU A 96 5.36 -0.67 8.31
N LEU A 97 5.38 0.33 9.20
CA LEU A 97 5.92 0.15 10.55
C LEU A 97 5.04 -0.77 11.41
N LEU A 98 3.74 -0.78 11.13
CA LEU A 98 2.76 -1.70 11.72
C LEU A 98 3.07 -3.16 11.36
N VAL A 99 3.33 -3.43 10.09
CA VAL A 99 3.66 -4.75 9.58
C VAL A 99 4.98 -5.25 10.16
N LEU A 100 5.98 -4.37 10.29
CA LEU A 100 7.26 -4.72 10.93
C LEU A 100 7.09 -5.00 12.44
N ALA A 101 6.25 -4.23 13.14
CA ALA A 101 5.92 -4.50 14.54
C ALA A 101 5.17 -5.83 14.71
N HIS A 102 4.18 -6.09 13.84
CA HIS A 102 3.44 -7.35 13.80
C HIS A 102 4.38 -8.53 13.52
N GLN A 103 5.31 -8.37 12.59
CA GLN A 103 6.29 -9.39 12.28
C GLN A 103 7.15 -9.76 13.50
N ARG A 104 7.63 -8.77 14.25
CA ARG A 104 8.39 -9.01 15.48
C ARG A 104 7.57 -9.76 16.52
N ALA A 105 6.30 -9.39 16.68
CA ALA A 105 5.37 -10.09 17.57
C ALA A 105 5.14 -11.55 17.16
N CYS A 106 5.12 -11.81 15.85
CA CYS A 106 4.89 -13.12 15.24
C CYS A 106 6.20 -13.90 14.95
N ALA A 107 7.38 -13.38 15.33
CA ALA A 107 8.68 -13.96 14.96
C ALA A 107 8.90 -15.38 15.52
N GLY A 108 8.37 -15.67 16.71
CA GLY A 108 8.45 -17.00 17.34
C GLY A 108 7.65 -18.11 16.67
N LEU A 109 6.83 -17.78 15.65
CA LEU A 109 5.95 -18.74 14.99
C LEU A 109 6.60 -19.47 13.82
N TRP A 110 7.68 -18.91 13.26
CA TRP A 110 8.34 -19.48 12.09
C TRP A 110 9.86 -19.52 12.31
N PRO A 111 10.40 -20.59 12.92
CA PRO A 111 11.83 -20.70 13.25
C PRO A 111 12.76 -20.75 12.02
N HIS A 112 12.19 -20.93 10.82
CA HIS A 112 12.92 -20.93 9.54
C HIS A 112 12.68 -19.66 8.71
N ALA A 113 12.03 -18.64 9.26
CA ALA A 113 11.92 -17.35 8.58
C ALA A 113 13.30 -16.71 8.66
N PRO A 114 13.92 -16.30 7.55
CA PRO A 114 15.05 -15.40 7.65
C PRO A 114 14.60 -14.18 8.48
N ALA A 115 15.36 -13.86 9.52
CA ALA A 115 15.11 -12.69 10.34
C ALA A 115 15.09 -11.47 9.42
N GLN A 116 13.90 -10.88 9.21
CA GLN A 116 13.77 -9.66 8.42
C GLN A 116 14.16 -8.41 9.23
N ASP A 117 14.93 -8.55 10.31
CA ASP A 117 15.44 -7.41 11.08
C ASP A 117 16.30 -6.46 10.22
N MET A 118 16.83 -6.93 9.08
CA MET A 118 17.45 -6.08 8.05
C MET A 118 16.51 -5.03 7.43
N ALA A 119 15.19 -5.17 7.58
CA ALA A 119 14.22 -4.22 7.02
C ALA A 119 14.19 -2.90 7.79
N LEU A 120 14.39 -2.90 9.12
CA LEU A 120 14.24 -1.66 9.89
C LEU A 120 15.34 -0.65 9.52
N ASP A 121 16.61 -1.05 9.49
CA ASP A 121 17.72 -0.15 9.11
C ASP A 121 17.54 0.42 7.70
N GLN A 122 17.05 -0.41 6.77
CA GLN A 122 16.72 0.04 5.41
C GLN A 122 15.57 1.04 5.40
N VAL A 123 14.57 0.85 6.26
CA VAL A 123 13.47 1.81 6.44
C VAL A 123 13.98 3.10 7.08
N GLU A 124 14.80 3.03 8.12
CA GLU A 124 15.42 4.21 8.76
C GLU A 124 16.19 5.02 7.71
N MET A 125 17.02 4.36 6.89
CA MET A 125 17.78 4.99 5.81
C MET A 125 16.89 5.56 4.71
N ALA A 126 15.83 4.84 4.30
CA ALA A 126 14.89 5.31 3.29
C ALA A 126 14.13 6.57 3.76
N VAL A 127 13.70 6.57 5.03
CA VAL A 127 13.03 7.71 5.65
C VAL A 127 13.96 8.90 5.78
N ALA A 128 15.18 8.71 6.28
CA ALA A 128 16.19 9.76 6.36
C ALA A 128 16.47 10.38 4.98
N LYS A 129 16.56 9.54 3.94
CA LYS A 129 16.77 10.02 2.56
C LYS A 129 15.59 10.82 2.02
N ALA A 130 14.36 10.39 2.28
CA ALA A 130 13.15 11.09 1.85
C ALA A 130 13.08 12.51 2.45
N PHE A 131 13.62 12.70 3.66
CA PHE A 131 13.68 13.98 4.36
C PHE A 131 15.07 14.65 4.32
N ALA A 132 16.00 14.23 3.46
CA ALA A 132 17.36 14.77 3.45
C ALA A 132 17.44 16.29 3.16
N GLY A 133 16.39 16.87 2.58
CA GLY A 133 16.27 18.33 2.38
C GLY A 133 15.65 19.08 3.57
N ALA A 134 15.18 18.37 4.61
CA ALA A 134 14.65 18.95 5.84
C ALA A 134 15.76 18.96 6.90
N ALA A 135 15.89 20.05 7.66
CA ALA A 135 16.97 20.20 8.63
C ALA A 135 16.78 19.31 9.87
N ALA A 136 15.74 19.53 10.67
CA ALA A 136 15.52 18.72 11.89
C ALA A 136 14.09 18.75 12.46
N LYS A 137 13.13 19.44 11.83
CA LYS A 137 11.74 19.51 12.31
C LYS A 137 10.77 18.97 11.29
N VAL A 138 10.45 17.69 11.40
CA VAL A 138 9.46 16.99 10.60
C VAL A 138 8.18 16.82 11.41
N ALA A 139 7.06 17.23 10.83
CA ALA A 139 5.72 16.96 11.33
C ALA A 139 5.06 15.82 10.55
N ILE A 140 4.18 15.06 11.20
CA ILE A 140 3.24 14.14 10.56
C ILE A 140 1.90 14.86 10.49
N VAL A 141 1.39 15.08 9.28
CA VAL A 141 0.21 15.94 9.07
C VAL A 141 -0.99 15.14 8.56
N ASP A 142 -2.14 15.35 9.20
CA ASP A 142 -3.47 14.84 8.80
C ASP A 142 -4.55 15.85 9.25
N ASP A 143 -5.80 15.73 8.80
CA ASP A 143 -6.90 16.62 9.24
C ASP A 143 -7.30 16.38 10.70
N VAL A 144 -7.48 15.12 11.07
CA VAL A 144 -7.86 14.73 12.43
C VAL A 144 -7.01 13.53 12.81
N PRO A 145 -5.71 13.73 13.11
CA PRO A 145 -4.78 12.62 13.23
C PRO A 145 -5.26 11.56 14.22
N ALA A 146 -5.82 11.97 15.37
CA ALA A 146 -6.30 11.05 16.41
C ALA A 146 -7.49 10.18 15.97
N ASP A 147 -8.25 10.59 14.96
CA ASP A 147 -9.38 9.83 14.42
C ASP A 147 -8.95 8.88 13.30
N GLN A 148 -7.74 9.04 12.76
CA GLN A 148 -7.22 8.14 11.74
C GLN A 148 -7.14 6.71 12.28
N PHE A 149 -7.63 5.78 11.46
CA PHE A 149 -7.52 4.36 11.77
C PHE A 149 -6.06 3.94 11.94
N LEU A 150 -5.17 4.51 11.10
CA LEU A 150 -3.73 4.33 11.15
C LEU A 150 -3.01 5.29 12.11
N TYR A 151 -3.70 6.04 12.98
CA TYR A 151 -3.05 6.89 13.99
C TYR A 151 -1.93 6.18 14.78
N PRO A 152 -2.08 4.91 15.16
CA PRO A 152 -0.99 4.20 15.83
C PRO A 152 0.29 4.09 14.99
N GLU A 153 0.20 4.06 13.65
CA GLU A 153 1.36 4.15 12.76
C GLU A 153 2.03 5.53 12.83
N PHE A 154 1.26 6.61 13.01
CA PHE A 154 1.82 7.96 13.17
C PHE A 154 2.68 8.03 14.43
N LEU A 155 2.29 7.35 15.50
CA LEU A 155 3.09 7.25 16.72
C LEU A 155 4.39 6.48 16.51
N LEU A 156 4.40 5.45 15.66
CA LEU A 156 5.63 4.75 15.28
C LEU A 156 6.55 5.65 14.44
N TYR A 157 6.01 6.38 13.47
CA TYR A 157 6.81 7.35 12.70
C TYR A 157 7.34 8.48 13.57
N ARG A 158 6.58 8.96 14.57
CA ARG A 158 7.08 9.93 15.55
C ARG A 158 8.30 9.40 16.30
N GLN A 159 8.26 8.14 16.74
CA GLN A 159 9.41 7.51 17.41
C GLN A 159 10.60 7.34 16.46
N LEU A 160 10.33 6.95 15.20
CA LEU A 160 11.36 6.81 14.18
C LEU A 160 12.03 8.16 13.85
N PHE A 161 11.25 9.21 13.62
CA PHE A 161 11.77 10.54 13.38
C PHE A 161 12.57 11.06 14.58
N ALA A 162 12.12 10.81 15.81
CA ALA A 162 12.86 11.18 17.01
C ALA A 162 14.22 10.46 17.08
N ARG A 163 14.28 9.17 16.74
CA ARG A 163 15.54 8.40 16.65
C ARG A 163 16.49 8.94 15.59
N LEU A 164 15.95 9.44 14.47
CA LEU A 164 16.70 10.06 13.38
C LEU A 164 17.09 11.53 13.65
N GLY A 165 16.69 12.11 14.79
CA GLY A 165 16.94 13.51 15.10
C GLY A 165 16.09 14.50 14.29
N LEU A 166 14.99 14.04 13.68
CA LEU A 166 14.12 14.82 12.81
C LEU A 166 12.88 15.40 13.50
N GLY A 167 12.70 15.21 14.81
CA GLY A 167 11.44 15.57 15.49
C GLY A 167 10.34 14.54 15.23
N GLY A 168 9.08 14.93 15.07
CA GLY A 168 7.99 13.99 14.77
C GLY A 168 6.62 14.39 15.30
N ASP A 169 6.34 15.68 15.42
CA ASP A 169 5.06 16.17 15.95
C ASP A 169 3.91 15.71 15.06
N VAL A 170 2.82 15.24 15.67
CA VAL A 170 1.61 14.87 14.92
C VAL A 170 0.65 16.03 14.96
N ILE A 171 0.34 16.61 13.79
CA ILE A 171 -0.30 17.91 13.66
C ILE A 171 -1.57 17.81 12.82
N ASP A 172 -2.61 18.50 13.27
CA ASP A 172 -3.77 18.84 12.46
C ASP A 172 -3.37 19.87 11.39
N ALA A 173 -3.36 19.46 10.12
CA ALA A 173 -2.91 20.29 9.01
C ALA A 173 -3.71 21.58 8.84
N ARG A 174 -4.97 21.61 9.31
CA ARG A 174 -5.85 22.79 9.26
C ARG A 174 -5.40 23.87 10.25
N HIS A 175 -4.59 23.50 11.22
CA HIS A 175 -3.96 24.38 12.21
C HIS A 175 -2.46 24.56 11.97
N TRP A 176 -1.99 24.35 10.74
CA TRP A 176 -0.59 24.54 10.38
C TRP A 176 -0.12 25.99 10.62
N GLN A 177 0.89 26.17 11.49
CA GLN A 177 1.48 27.47 11.82
C GLN A 177 2.91 27.67 11.27
N GLY A 178 3.43 26.72 10.49
CA GLY A 178 4.82 26.70 10.05
C GLY A 178 5.81 26.30 11.15
N GLY A 179 7.09 26.61 10.95
CA GLY A 179 8.16 26.29 11.90
C GLY A 179 8.73 24.87 11.78
N PHE A 180 8.36 24.15 10.73
CA PHE A 180 8.84 22.83 10.36
C PHE A 180 9.62 22.91 9.05
N ASP A 181 10.62 22.04 8.91
CA ASP A 181 11.42 21.90 7.69
C ASP A 181 10.86 20.79 6.79
N GLY A 182 10.07 19.88 7.35
CA GLY A 182 9.46 18.76 6.65
C GLY A 182 8.06 18.42 7.14
N ALA A 183 7.25 17.86 6.25
CA ALA A 183 5.92 17.36 6.56
C ALA A 183 5.72 15.99 5.91
N TYR A 184 5.53 14.96 6.74
CA TYR A 184 5.07 13.65 6.32
C TYR A 184 3.56 13.70 6.09
N ASN A 185 3.19 13.84 4.82
CA ASN A 185 1.83 14.05 4.36
C ASN A 185 0.99 12.78 4.46
N ARG A 186 0.03 12.77 5.39
CA ARG A 186 -0.95 11.69 5.54
C ARG A 186 -2.36 12.11 5.14
N LEU A 187 -2.54 13.33 4.65
CA LEU A 187 -3.81 13.86 4.17
C LEU A 187 -4.38 13.04 3.01
N THR A 188 -5.70 13.10 2.89
CA THR A 188 -6.39 12.58 1.71
C THR A 188 -6.57 13.64 0.61
N ASP A 189 -6.49 14.92 0.97
CA ASP A 189 -6.30 16.03 0.05
C ASP A 189 -4.82 16.15 -0.34
N PHE A 190 -4.36 15.20 -1.16
CA PHE A 190 -2.95 15.13 -1.59
C PHE A 190 -2.48 16.36 -2.36
N ALA A 191 -3.40 17.10 -2.98
CA ALA A 191 -3.11 18.30 -3.75
C ALA A 191 -3.03 19.56 -2.89
N LEU A 192 -3.35 19.48 -1.59
CA LEU A 192 -3.53 20.62 -0.69
C LEU A 192 -4.50 21.65 -1.32
N SER A 193 -5.57 21.15 -1.93
CA SER A 193 -6.56 21.94 -2.65
C SER A 193 -7.67 22.48 -1.75
N ASP A 194 -7.87 21.87 -0.58
CA ASP A 194 -8.78 22.37 0.44
C ASP A 194 -8.22 23.68 1.05
N PRO A 195 -9.01 24.77 1.12
CA PRO A 195 -8.57 26.04 1.70
C PRO A 195 -8.03 25.94 3.13
N SER A 196 -8.47 24.93 3.91
CA SER A 196 -7.94 24.70 5.25
C SER A 196 -6.47 24.28 5.26
N HIS A 197 -5.93 23.78 4.14
CA HIS A 197 -4.51 23.45 3.97
C HIS A 197 -3.67 24.59 3.37
N ALA A 198 -4.25 25.78 3.18
CA ALA A 198 -3.59 26.87 2.47
C ALA A 198 -2.23 27.27 3.08
N ALA A 199 -2.11 27.25 4.41
CA ALA A 199 -0.86 27.59 5.09
C ALA A 199 0.26 26.58 4.76
N LEU A 200 -0.04 25.28 4.84
CA LEU A 200 0.90 24.21 4.45
C LEU A 200 1.23 24.28 2.95
N ALA A 201 0.23 24.54 2.10
CA ALA A 201 0.42 24.71 0.67
C ALA A 201 1.36 25.87 0.33
N GLN A 202 1.23 27.01 1.03
CA GLN A 202 2.10 28.17 0.88
C GLN A 202 3.53 27.89 1.34
N ASP A 203 3.72 27.20 2.47
CA ASP A 203 5.05 26.81 2.94
C ASP A 203 5.75 25.86 1.97
N ARG A 204 5.01 24.88 1.44
CA ARG A 204 5.54 23.99 0.41
C ARG A 204 5.85 24.74 -0.88
N ALA A 205 4.95 25.59 -1.38
CA ALA A 205 5.17 26.36 -2.60
C ALA A 205 6.38 27.30 -2.48
N GLY A 206 6.61 27.87 -1.30
CA GLY A 206 7.77 28.71 -0.98
C GLY A 206 9.06 27.95 -0.67
N GLY A 207 9.07 26.62 -0.75
CA GLY A 207 10.24 25.79 -0.44
C GLY A 207 10.65 25.80 1.04
N ARG A 208 9.76 26.25 1.95
CA ARG A 208 10.00 26.28 3.40
C ARG A 208 9.85 24.90 4.04
N VAL A 209 9.05 24.03 3.44
CA VAL A 209 8.76 22.68 3.92
C VAL A 209 8.97 21.67 2.81
N VAL A 210 9.75 20.63 3.09
CA VAL A 210 9.82 19.41 2.29
C VAL A 210 8.60 18.54 2.57
N LEU A 211 7.70 18.41 1.59
CA LEU A 211 6.51 17.58 1.71
C LEU A 211 6.78 16.18 1.17
N VAL A 212 6.50 15.13 1.96
CA VAL A 212 6.72 13.73 1.57
C VAL A 212 5.44 12.92 1.83
N PRO A 213 4.87 12.22 0.84
CA PRO A 213 5.15 12.39 -0.59
C PRO A 213 4.82 13.82 -1.04
N ASP A 214 5.57 14.30 -2.04
CA ASP A 214 5.30 15.59 -2.65
C ASP A 214 4.00 15.59 -3.48
N ILE A 215 3.36 16.75 -3.63
CA ILE A 215 2.16 16.90 -4.47
C ILE A 215 2.42 16.44 -5.91
N SER A 216 3.56 16.85 -6.48
CA SER A 216 3.91 16.49 -7.85
C SER A 216 4.20 15.00 -8.00
N ALA A 217 4.85 14.40 -6.99
CA ALA A 217 5.14 12.99 -6.97
C ALA A 217 3.87 12.15 -6.79
N HIS A 218 2.94 12.58 -5.92
CA HIS A 218 1.64 11.94 -5.80
C HIS A 218 0.88 11.98 -7.12
N ALA A 219 0.75 13.15 -7.74
CA ALA A 219 0.04 13.31 -9.01
C ALA A 219 0.67 12.47 -10.13
N ALA A 220 2.00 12.38 -10.16
CA ALA A 220 2.71 11.61 -11.16
C ALA A 220 2.61 10.10 -10.95
N TYR A 221 2.67 9.58 -9.72
CA TYR A 221 2.76 8.12 -9.49
C TYR A 221 1.44 7.45 -9.10
N ALA A 222 0.47 8.19 -8.53
CA ALA A 222 -0.83 7.62 -8.13
C ALA A 222 -1.85 7.51 -9.28
N ASP A 223 -1.51 8.06 -10.45
CA ASP A 223 -2.37 8.05 -11.62
C ASP A 223 -2.55 6.64 -12.19
N LYS A 224 -3.79 6.16 -12.17
CA LYS A 224 -4.10 4.79 -12.61
C LYS A 224 -3.96 4.59 -14.11
N ARG A 225 -3.81 5.66 -14.90
CA ARG A 225 -3.46 5.57 -16.33
C ARG A 225 -2.12 4.89 -16.55
N HIS A 226 -1.22 4.89 -15.55
CA HIS A 226 0.00 4.09 -15.62
C HIS A 226 -0.28 2.60 -15.78
N LEU A 227 -1.37 2.07 -15.21
CA LEU A 227 -1.72 0.65 -15.40
C LEU A 227 -2.02 0.33 -16.87
N VAL A 228 -2.58 1.27 -17.64
CA VAL A 228 -2.79 1.12 -19.08
C VAL A 228 -1.45 0.95 -19.78
N THR A 229 -0.54 1.92 -19.60
CA THR A 229 0.79 1.91 -20.22
C THR A 229 1.60 0.68 -19.81
N LEU A 230 1.63 0.36 -18.52
CA LEU A 230 2.38 -0.78 -17.99
C LEU A 230 1.81 -2.12 -18.50
N SER A 231 0.49 -2.27 -18.61
CA SER A 231 -0.11 -3.52 -19.14
C SER A 231 0.23 -3.77 -20.62
N ARG A 232 0.49 -2.70 -21.38
CA ARG A 232 0.87 -2.75 -22.80
C ARG A 232 2.38 -2.90 -23.00
N GLN A 233 3.16 -2.65 -21.96
CA GLN A 233 4.62 -2.77 -22.02
C GLN A 233 5.02 -4.26 -21.88
N PRO A 234 5.70 -4.86 -22.87
CA PRO A 234 6.04 -6.29 -22.84
C PRO A 234 6.82 -6.72 -21.59
N ALA A 235 7.70 -5.84 -21.09
CA ALA A 235 8.48 -6.09 -19.87
C ALA A 235 7.63 -6.13 -18.58
N CYS A 236 6.40 -5.63 -18.60
CA CYS A 236 5.52 -5.47 -17.44
C CYS A 236 4.23 -6.32 -17.56
N ALA A 237 3.85 -6.72 -18.77
CA ALA A 237 2.58 -7.40 -19.07
C ALA A 237 2.37 -8.72 -18.31
N ALA A 238 3.44 -9.38 -17.87
CA ALA A 238 3.35 -10.56 -17.03
C ALA A 238 2.73 -10.27 -15.65
N TRP A 239 2.99 -9.08 -15.10
CA TRP A 239 2.54 -8.69 -13.76
C TRP A 239 1.35 -7.74 -13.77
N VAL A 240 1.18 -6.92 -14.80
CA VAL A 240 0.06 -5.98 -14.89
C VAL A 240 -1.04 -6.61 -15.74
N PRO A 241 -2.23 -6.92 -15.17
CA PRO A 241 -3.33 -7.45 -15.95
C PRO A 241 -3.69 -6.51 -17.11
N PRO A 242 -4.21 -7.04 -18.24
CA PRO A 242 -4.75 -6.26 -19.34
C PRO A 242 -5.57 -5.08 -18.83
N THR A 243 -5.16 -3.88 -19.20
CA THR A 243 -5.74 -2.63 -18.71
C THR A 243 -5.89 -1.64 -19.87
N ARG A 244 -7.02 -0.94 -19.91
CA ARG A 244 -7.33 0.05 -20.93
C ARG A 244 -8.10 1.23 -20.36
N MET A 245 -8.17 2.32 -21.11
CA MET A 245 -9.10 3.41 -20.78
C MET A 245 -10.55 2.98 -21.06
N GLY A 246 -11.50 3.54 -20.32
CA GLY A 246 -12.91 3.22 -20.43
C GLY A 246 -13.52 3.67 -21.76
N ASP A 247 -13.09 4.83 -22.25
CA ASP A 247 -13.51 5.42 -23.52
C ASP A 247 -13.02 4.68 -24.78
N GLU A 248 -12.06 3.75 -24.64
CA GLU A 248 -11.62 2.92 -25.77
C GLU A 248 -12.72 2.00 -26.31
N ASP A 249 -13.59 1.46 -25.44
CA ASP A 249 -14.68 0.57 -25.87
C ASP A 249 -15.81 0.46 -24.82
N TRP A 250 -16.38 1.58 -24.38
CA TRP A 250 -17.31 1.58 -23.25
C TRP A 250 -18.58 0.74 -23.48
N GLN A 251 -19.15 0.77 -24.69
CA GLN A 251 -20.42 0.09 -24.95
C GLN A 251 -20.30 -1.44 -24.88
N SER A 252 -19.26 -2.02 -25.49
CA SER A 252 -19.06 -3.48 -25.46
C SER A 252 -18.66 -3.97 -24.06
N THR A 253 -17.95 -3.12 -23.30
CA THR A 253 -17.42 -3.43 -21.96
C THR A 253 -18.47 -3.98 -21.01
N TRP A 254 -19.73 -3.54 -21.14
CA TRP A 254 -20.83 -4.01 -20.29
C TRP A 254 -21.07 -5.52 -20.38
N ALA A 255 -20.88 -6.12 -21.55
CA ALA A 255 -21.08 -7.57 -21.75
C ALA A 255 -20.04 -8.37 -20.96
N GLU A 256 -18.80 -7.89 -20.94
CA GLU A 256 -17.64 -8.56 -20.31
C GLU A 256 -17.41 -8.14 -18.85
N ARG A 257 -18.16 -7.16 -18.34
CA ARG A 257 -17.95 -6.51 -17.03
C ARG A 257 -17.68 -7.46 -15.88
N ARG A 258 -18.26 -8.68 -15.87
CA ARG A 258 -18.06 -9.66 -14.78
C ARG A 258 -16.60 -10.06 -14.60
N HIS A 259 -15.78 -9.90 -15.63
CA HIS A 259 -14.35 -10.19 -15.63
C HIS A 259 -13.49 -8.93 -15.51
N LEU A 260 -14.09 -7.79 -15.17
CA LEU A 260 -13.45 -6.48 -15.18
C LEU A 260 -13.58 -5.77 -13.84
N PHE A 261 -12.65 -4.85 -13.62
CA PHE A 261 -12.61 -3.96 -12.47
C PHE A 261 -12.44 -2.52 -12.97
N PHE A 262 -13.31 -1.64 -12.52
CA PHE A 262 -13.39 -0.25 -12.94
C PHE A 262 -12.78 0.65 -11.88
N LYS A 263 -11.83 1.51 -12.26
CA LYS A 263 -11.11 2.39 -11.34
C LYS A 263 -11.12 3.83 -11.87
N PRO A 264 -11.45 4.84 -11.06
CA PRO A 264 -11.25 6.22 -11.47
C PRO A 264 -9.78 6.50 -11.74
N THR A 265 -9.45 7.25 -12.78
CA THR A 265 -8.07 7.61 -13.15
C THR A 265 -7.33 8.24 -11.97
N LEU A 266 -8.02 9.13 -11.25
CA LEU A 266 -7.58 9.79 -10.02
C LEU A 266 -8.48 9.40 -8.85
N GLY A 267 -7.89 9.25 -7.66
CA GLY A 267 -8.63 8.95 -6.43
C GLY A 267 -7.93 7.94 -5.54
N TYR A 268 -8.36 7.89 -4.28
CA TYR A 268 -7.74 7.10 -3.21
C TYR A 268 -8.77 6.24 -2.47
N GLY A 269 -8.28 5.22 -1.75
CA GLY A 269 -9.10 4.42 -0.82
C GLY A 269 -10.24 3.65 -1.48
N GLY A 270 -10.13 3.30 -2.77
CA GLY A 270 -11.16 2.57 -3.50
C GLY A 270 -12.46 3.34 -3.75
N LYS A 271 -12.52 4.65 -3.46
CA LYS A 271 -13.69 5.49 -3.76
C LYS A 271 -13.93 5.51 -5.27
N GLY A 272 -15.16 5.22 -5.69
CA GLY A 272 -15.55 5.15 -7.09
C GLY A 272 -14.99 3.95 -7.87
N ALA A 273 -14.39 2.98 -7.18
CA ALA A 273 -13.90 1.75 -7.79
C ALA A 273 -14.94 0.63 -7.70
N TYR A 274 -15.14 -0.11 -8.80
CA TYR A 274 -16.23 -1.09 -8.90
C TYR A 274 -15.75 -2.41 -9.47
N ARG A 275 -16.11 -3.51 -8.79
CA ARG A 275 -16.12 -4.83 -9.39
C ARG A 275 -17.24 -4.92 -10.41
N GLY A 276 -16.92 -5.32 -11.64
CA GLY A 276 -17.91 -5.32 -12.70
C GLY A 276 -18.98 -6.41 -12.57
N ASP A 277 -18.76 -7.48 -11.81
CA ASP A 277 -19.82 -8.43 -11.46
C ASP A 277 -20.81 -7.89 -10.42
N LYS A 278 -20.49 -6.75 -9.78
CA LYS A 278 -21.28 -6.11 -8.71
C LYS A 278 -21.76 -4.71 -9.05
N ILE A 279 -21.32 -4.11 -10.16
CA ILE A 279 -21.78 -2.80 -10.61
C ILE A 279 -23.22 -2.88 -11.14
N SER A 280 -24.07 -1.96 -10.70
CA SER A 280 -25.42 -1.83 -11.23
C SER A 280 -25.41 -1.14 -12.59
N ARG A 281 -26.46 -1.36 -13.40
CA ARG A 281 -26.59 -0.69 -14.70
C ARG A 281 -26.69 0.83 -14.55
N ALA A 282 -27.45 1.30 -13.56
CA ALA A 282 -27.59 2.73 -13.27
C ALA A 282 -26.25 3.36 -12.84
N THR A 283 -25.49 2.69 -11.97
CA THR A 283 -24.14 3.16 -11.58
C THR A 283 -23.24 3.25 -12.80
N TRP A 284 -23.22 2.20 -13.65
CA TRP A 284 -22.43 2.15 -14.88
C TRP A 284 -22.73 3.29 -15.84
N GLU A 285 -24.01 3.55 -16.11
CA GLU A 285 -24.46 4.60 -17.04
C GLU A 285 -24.14 6.01 -16.51
N GLY A 286 -23.97 6.16 -15.20
CA GLY A 286 -23.54 7.42 -14.57
C GLY A 286 -22.03 7.63 -14.51
N LEU A 287 -21.20 6.65 -14.91
CA LEU A 287 -19.74 6.83 -14.94
C LEU A 287 -19.32 7.57 -16.20
N ASP A 288 -18.31 8.44 -16.07
CA ASP A 288 -17.61 9.06 -17.19
C ASP A 288 -16.51 8.12 -17.71
N PRO A 289 -16.63 7.53 -18.91
CA PRO A 289 -15.67 6.56 -19.44
C PRO A 289 -14.26 7.14 -19.58
N ALA A 290 -14.12 8.44 -19.88
CA ALA A 290 -12.83 9.11 -20.06
C ALA A 290 -12.07 9.26 -18.73
N ARG A 291 -12.77 9.11 -17.60
CA ARG A 291 -12.20 9.15 -16.25
C ARG A 291 -12.08 7.77 -15.61
N MET A 292 -12.29 6.70 -16.37
CA MET A 292 -12.21 5.33 -15.86
C MET A 292 -11.09 4.54 -16.55
N VAL A 293 -10.37 3.77 -15.76
CA VAL A 293 -9.50 2.69 -16.18
C VAL A 293 -10.26 1.37 -15.98
N VAL A 294 -10.21 0.52 -17.00
CA VAL A 294 -10.81 -0.81 -17.03
C VAL A 294 -9.69 -1.84 -17.01
N GLN A 295 -9.59 -2.60 -15.93
CA GLN A 295 -8.58 -3.64 -15.76
C GLN A 295 -9.23 -5.01 -15.68
N GLN A 296 -8.60 -6.03 -16.25
CA GLN A 296 -9.01 -7.42 -16.06
C GLN A 296 -9.02 -7.75 -14.56
N LEU A 297 -10.14 -8.29 -14.09
CA LEU A 297 -10.32 -8.70 -12.71
C LEU A 297 -9.38 -9.86 -12.38
N VAL A 298 -8.50 -9.64 -11.41
CA VAL A 298 -7.77 -10.73 -10.74
C VAL A 298 -8.43 -10.95 -9.39
N PRO A 299 -9.06 -12.12 -9.14
CA PRO A 299 -9.63 -12.41 -7.83
C PRO A 299 -8.54 -12.46 -6.75
N PRO A 300 -8.79 -11.93 -5.54
CA PRO A 300 -7.85 -12.11 -4.43
C PRO A 300 -7.81 -13.59 -4.02
N PRO A 301 -6.64 -14.14 -3.65
CA PRO A 301 -6.56 -15.44 -3.02
C PRO A 301 -7.35 -15.45 -1.70
N VAL A 302 -7.95 -16.60 -1.39
CA VAL A 302 -8.67 -16.83 -0.13
C VAL A 302 -7.90 -17.86 0.67
N VAL A 303 -7.54 -17.52 1.90
CA VAL A 303 -6.89 -18.44 2.85
C VAL A 303 -7.94 -19.20 3.66
N ASP A 304 -7.56 -20.32 4.29
CA ASP A 304 -8.48 -21.29 4.94
C ASP A 304 -9.48 -20.67 5.95
N SER A 305 -9.10 -19.56 6.59
CA SER A 305 -9.98 -18.75 7.46
C SER A 305 -11.05 -17.92 6.74
N GLY A 306 -11.17 -18.08 5.41
CA GLY A 306 -12.10 -17.35 4.55
C GLY A 306 -11.74 -15.88 4.30
N PHE A 307 -10.53 -15.45 4.66
CA PHE A 307 -10.05 -14.10 4.38
C PHE A 307 -9.51 -14.00 2.97
N LYS A 308 -9.85 -12.90 2.30
CA LYS A 308 -9.16 -12.46 1.10
C LYS A 308 -7.84 -11.81 1.49
N VAL A 309 -6.83 -12.00 0.65
CA VAL A 309 -5.48 -11.49 0.91
C VAL A 309 -4.99 -10.67 -0.27
N ASP A 310 -4.58 -9.44 0.02
CA ASP A 310 -3.74 -8.65 -0.89
C ASP A 310 -2.33 -8.58 -0.29
N ILE A 311 -1.29 -8.77 -1.10
CA ILE A 311 0.10 -8.60 -0.68
C ILE A 311 0.58 -7.20 -1.10
N ARG A 312 1.09 -6.42 -0.15
CA ARG A 312 1.69 -5.11 -0.40
C ARG A 312 3.22 -5.22 -0.29
N ALA A 313 3.91 -4.86 -1.36
CA ALA A 313 5.34 -4.60 -1.33
C ALA A 313 5.57 -3.10 -1.03
N TYR A 314 6.19 -2.80 0.10
CA TYR A 314 6.64 -1.46 0.44
C TYR A 314 8.02 -1.24 -0.18
N ALA A 315 8.16 -0.22 -1.03
CA ALA A 315 9.36 -0.06 -1.84
C ALA A 315 9.79 1.40 -1.99
N VAL A 316 11.09 1.59 -2.19
CA VAL A 316 11.70 2.87 -2.53
C VAL A 316 12.66 2.65 -3.69
N ARG A 317 12.45 3.40 -4.79
CA ARG A 317 13.27 3.34 -6.01
C ARG A 317 13.47 1.91 -6.55
N GLY A 318 12.41 1.11 -6.55
CA GLY A 318 12.41 -0.27 -7.05
C GLY A 318 12.99 -1.30 -6.09
N GLN A 319 13.49 -0.89 -4.92
CA GLN A 319 13.93 -1.80 -3.86
C GLN A 319 12.81 -2.03 -2.85
N VAL A 320 12.40 -3.29 -2.68
CA VAL A 320 11.42 -3.68 -1.67
C VAL A 320 12.08 -3.69 -0.28
N LEU A 321 11.50 -2.93 0.64
CA LEU A 321 11.91 -2.85 2.05
C LEU A 321 11.21 -3.92 2.90
N ALA A 322 9.92 -4.13 2.68
CA ALA A 322 9.12 -5.11 3.41
C ALA A 322 7.92 -5.59 2.59
N PHE A 323 7.40 -6.75 2.95
CA PHE A 323 6.09 -7.24 2.49
C PHE A 323 5.10 -7.24 3.64
N GLY A 324 3.92 -6.68 3.40
CA GLY A 324 2.75 -6.82 4.27
C GLY A 324 1.60 -7.46 3.53
N ALA A 325 0.59 -7.89 4.27
CA ALA A 325 -0.66 -8.38 3.73
C ALA A 325 -1.85 -7.64 4.33
N ARG A 326 -2.95 -7.56 3.59
CA ARG A 326 -4.24 -7.06 4.08
C ARG A 326 -5.24 -8.21 4.05
N LEU A 327 -5.76 -8.58 5.22
CA LEU A 327 -6.75 -9.63 5.39
C LEU A 327 -8.12 -9.00 5.60
N TYR A 328 -9.07 -9.35 4.74
CA TYR A 328 -10.41 -8.78 4.78
C TYR A 328 -11.48 -9.75 4.29
N ARG A 329 -12.73 -9.49 4.69
CA ARG A 329 -13.92 -10.10 4.13
C ARG A 329 -14.75 -9.03 3.42
N GLY A 330 -15.57 -9.43 2.46
CA GLY A 330 -16.37 -8.50 1.64
C GLY A 330 -15.77 -8.22 0.26
N GLN A 331 -16.31 -7.22 -0.44
CA GLN A 331 -15.98 -6.98 -1.86
C GLN A 331 -14.64 -6.26 -2.05
N MET A 332 -14.37 -5.28 -1.19
CA MET A 332 -13.19 -4.42 -1.21
C MET A 332 -12.39 -4.58 0.08
N THR A 333 -11.09 -4.30 -0.01
CA THR A 333 -10.18 -4.29 1.14
C THR A 333 -10.70 -3.35 2.22
N ASN A 334 -10.80 -3.84 3.45
CA ASN A 334 -11.27 -3.09 4.61
C ASN A 334 -10.63 -3.63 5.89
N PHE A 335 -10.63 -2.80 6.93
CA PHE A 335 -10.10 -3.14 8.25
C PHE A 335 -11.20 -3.34 9.30
N ARG A 336 -12.37 -3.84 8.89
CA ARG A 336 -13.54 -4.01 9.77
C ARG A 336 -13.84 -5.46 10.10
N SER A 337 -13.18 -6.40 9.44
CA SER A 337 -13.43 -7.82 9.62
C SER A 337 -12.72 -8.31 10.88
N ASP A 338 -13.47 -8.87 11.83
CA ASP A 338 -12.87 -9.50 13.01
C ASP A 338 -11.88 -10.59 12.59
N GLY A 339 -10.71 -10.61 13.21
CA GLY A 339 -9.55 -11.46 12.84
C GLY A 339 -8.75 -11.02 11.60
N GLY A 340 -9.28 -10.09 10.79
CA GLY A 340 -8.60 -9.46 9.66
C GLY A 340 -7.73 -8.27 10.09
N GLY A 341 -7.07 -7.63 9.13
CA GLY A 341 -6.16 -6.51 9.42
C GLY A 341 -4.92 -6.49 8.55
N LEU A 342 -3.95 -5.66 8.94
CA LEU A 342 -2.59 -5.73 8.43
C LEU A 342 -1.89 -6.96 9.03
N ALA A 343 -1.26 -7.75 8.17
CA ALA A 343 -0.51 -8.94 8.55
C ALA A 343 0.92 -8.87 8.02
N SER A 344 1.84 -9.49 8.74
CA SER A 344 3.21 -9.72 8.26
C SER A 344 3.23 -10.84 7.22
N VAL A 345 4.17 -10.74 6.28
CA VAL A 345 4.44 -11.78 5.29
C VAL A 345 5.76 -12.47 5.61
N PHE A 346 5.71 -13.78 5.80
CA PHE A 346 6.87 -14.65 5.92
C PHE A 346 7.07 -15.43 4.62
N CYS A 347 8.33 -15.64 4.24
CA CYS A 347 8.65 -16.52 3.13
C CYS A 347 8.94 -17.94 3.62
N HIS A 348 8.63 -18.93 2.79
CA HIS A 348 9.11 -20.29 2.95
C HIS A 348 9.70 -20.78 1.62
N HIS A 349 10.65 -21.71 1.70
CA HIS A 349 11.11 -22.44 0.53
C HIS A 349 10.05 -23.49 0.19
N ALA A 350 9.49 -23.47 -1.01
CA ALA A 350 8.77 -24.64 -1.53
C ALA A 350 9.83 -25.60 -2.07
N GLY A 351 10.01 -26.73 -1.38
CA GLY A 351 10.91 -27.80 -1.82
C GLY A 351 10.45 -28.48 -3.10
#